data_AF-A0A4R5BF22-F1
#
_entry.id   AF-A0A4R5BF22-F1
#
_cell.length_a   1.000
_cell.length_b   1.000
_cell.length_c   1.000
_cell.angle_alpha   90.00
_cell.angle_beta   90.00
_cell.angle_gamma   90.00
#
_symmetry.space_group_name_H-M   'P 1'
#
loop_
_entity.id
_entity.type
_entity.pdbx_description
1 polymer ?
#
loop_
_entity_poly.entity_id
_entity_poly.type
_entity_poly.pdbx_seq_one_letter_code
_entity_poly.pdbx_strand_id
1 'polypeptide(L)'
;MTELPIPDPDLVRAARQHLTSRFATGVEAVLWEMHKHPMHDLDAVTRALRDRPEDEQAGTTTMDLGAAFLVLSAARLDVDRLEAALFERALELGLDYEQVAAVLELPDADTARQRHRRMARRAEAPTDERPPPPAGPGSERRVRGELARHRADEAAERARAAGRRRRDLTGSPDVPPAETAETPAETAETAARRAAQAKERTAAARLAEARAHEDAVQRHEAALQAGQGDADEHRRLAEEHREAARAARAAAAGGAPLP
;
A
#
# COMPACT_ATOMS: atom_id res chain seq x y z
N MET A 1 -33.39 14.71 -10.09
CA MET A 1 -31.95 14.53 -10.39
C MET A 1 -31.82 13.26 -11.22
N THR A 2 -31.16 13.33 -12.37
CA THR A 2 -30.94 12.19 -13.27
C THR A 2 -30.08 11.15 -12.56
N GLU A 3 -30.51 9.88 -12.59
CA GLU A 3 -29.76 8.76 -12.01
C GLU A 3 -28.44 8.56 -12.76
N LEU A 4 -27.35 8.32 -12.03
CA LEU A 4 -26.05 8.09 -12.64
C LEU A 4 -26.01 6.71 -13.29
N PRO A 5 -25.44 6.56 -14.49
CA PRO A 5 -25.37 5.28 -15.15
C PRO A 5 -24.53 4.29 -14.34
N ILE A 6 -24.96 3.02 -14.36
CA ILE A 6 -24.18 1.90 -13.85
C ILE A 6 -23.15 1.56 -14.94
N PRO A 7 -21.84 1.57 -14.64
CA PRO A 7 -20.83 1.23 -15.63
C PRO A 7 -20.82 -0.27 -15.91
N ASP A 8 -20.52 -0.66 -17.15
CA ASP A 8 -20.34 -2.06 -17.52
C ASP A 8 -19.10 -2.64 -16.80
N PRO A 9 -19.23 -3.76 -16.06
CA PRO A 9 -18.12 -4.36 -15.32
C PRO A 9 -16.92 -4.72 -16.21
N ASP A 10 -17.14 -5.14 -17.45
CA ASP A 10 -16.05 -5.49 -18.36
C ASP A 10 -15.26 -4.25 -18.81
N LEU A 11 -15.96 -3.13 -19.03
CA LEU A 11 -15.34 -1.86 -19.34
C LEU A 11 -14.56 -1.29 -18.15
N VAL A 12 -15.09 -1.44 -16.94
CA VAL A 12 -14.39 -1.06 -15.70
C VAL A 12 -13.10 -1.87 -15.54
N ARG A 13 -13.17 -3.18 -15.75
CA ARG A 13 -12.01 -4.06 -15.71
C ARG A 13 -10.94 -3.64 -16.71
N ALA A 14 -11.33 -3.42 -17.97
CA ALA A 14 -10.42 -2.95 -19.01
C ALA A 14 -9.80 -1.58 -18.66
N ALA A 15 -10.60 -0.65 -18.11
CA ALA A 15 -10.13 0.66 -17.68
C ALA A 15 -9.11 0.57 -16.54
N ARG A 16 -9.36 -0.28 -15.52
CA ARG A 16 -8.41 -0.54 -14.43
C ARG A 16 -7.09 -1.10 -14.95
N GLN A 17 -7.14 -2.07 -15.87
CA GLN A 17 -5.95 -2.65 -16.47
C GLN A 17 -5.15 -1.61 -17.27
N HIS A 18 -5.83 -0.78 -18.06
CA HIS A 18 -5.23 0.30 -18.83
C HIS A 18 -4.51 1.31 -17.93
N LEU A 19 -5.21 1.85 -16.93
CA LEU A 19 -4.64 2.83 -16.00
C LEU A 19 -3.51 2.23 -15.16
N THR A 20 -3.65 0.99 -14.70
CA THR A 20 -2.59 0.31 -13.95
C THR A 20 -1.35 0.14 -14.81
N SER A 21 -1.50 -0.36 -16.05
CA SER A 21 -0.37 -0.55 -16.95
C SER A 21 0.37 0.76 -17.28
N ARG A 22 -0.34 1.89 -17.26
CA ARG A 22 0.24 3.19 -17.62
C ARG A 22 0.83 3.94 -16.44
N PHE A 23 0.20 3.86 -15.27
CA PHE A 23 0.50 4.72 -14.13
C PHE A 23 1.04 3.99 -12.91
N ALA A 24 1.08 2.64 -12.91
CA ALA A 24 1.61 1.90 -11.77
C ALA A 24 3.10 2.19 -11.60
N THR A 25 3.50 2.44 -10.35
CA THR A 25 4.90 2.68 -9.99
C THR A 25 5.24 1.95 -8.71
N GLY A 26 6.52 1.66 -8.49
CA GLY A 26 7.00 1.01 -7.26
C GLY A 26 6.32 -0.34 -7.00
N VAL A 27 5.72 -0.48 -5.82
CA VAL A 27 5.06 -1.73 -5.39
C VAL A 27 3.92 -2.12 -6.32
N GLU A 28 3.14 -1.15 -6.80
CA GLU A 28 1.98 -1.42 -7.66
C GLU A 28 2.40 -1.94 -9.03
N ALA A 29 3.51 -1.44 -9.58
CA ALA A 29 4.05 -1.93 -10.84
C ALA A 29 4.45 -3.41 -10.71
N VAL A 30 5.14 -3.76 -9.61
CA VAL A 30 5.51 -5.15 -9.31
C VAL A 30 4.26 -6.03 -9.14
N LEU A 31 3.26 -5.58 -8.38
CA LEU A 31 2.00 -6.31 -8.20
C LEU A 31 1.24 -6.51 -9.52
N TRP A 32 1.27 -5.51 -10.39
CA TRP A 32 0.67 -5.59 -11.73
C TRP A 32 1.43 -6.56 -12.65
N GLU A 33 2.75 -6.51 -12.66
CA GLU A 33 3.57 -7.40 -13.48
C GLU A 33 3.43 -8.87 -13.05
N MET A 34 3.51 -9.12 -11.75
CA MET A 34 3.56 -10.47 -11.18
C MET A 34 2.18 -11.11 -11.02
N HIS A 35 1.18 -10.32 -10.64
CA HIS A 35 -0.13 -10.85 -10.24
C HIS A 35 -1.30 -10.25 -11.01
N LYS A 36 -1.03 -9.34 -11.97
CA LYS A 36 -2.07 -8.57 -12.66
C LYS A 36 -3.03 -7.90 -11.68
N HIS A 37 -2.50 -7.50 -10.52
CA HIS A 37 -3.28 -6.84 -9.50
C HIS A 37 -3.40 -5.36 -9.86
N PRO A 38 -4.61 -4.85 -10.13
CA PRO A 38 -4.80 -3.46 -10.49
C PRO A 38 -4.44 -2.54 -9.32
N MET A 39 -4.00 -1.32 -9.63
CA MET A 39 -3.81 -0.29 -8.62
C MET A 39 -5.15 0.12 -7.96
N HIS A 40 -5.08 0.91 -6.90
CA HIS A 40 -6.29 1.42 -6.25
C HIS A 40 -7.00 2.45 -7.14
N ASP A 41 -8.34 2.37 -7.22
CA ASP A 41 -9.16 3.15 -8.14
C ASP A 41 -8.95 4.68 -7.96
N LEU A 42 -8.92 5.17 -6.72
CA LEU A 42 -8.67 6.59 -6.45
C LEU A 42 -7.23 7.03 -6.80
N ASP A 43 -6.25 6.14 -6.66
CA ASP A 43 -4.87 6.43 -7.05
C ASP A 43 -4.75 6.48 -8.58
N ALA A 44 -5.45 5.58 -9.29
CA ALA A 44 -5.53 5.57 -10.74
C ALA A 44 -6.13 6.87 -11.28
N VAL A 45 -7.25 7.32 -10.72
CA VAL A 45 -7.92 8.57 -11.08
C VAL A 45 -7.00 9.76 -10.77
N THR A 46 -6.41 9.81 -9.57
CA THR A 46 -5.51 10.89 -9.17
C THR A 46 -4.28 10.99 -10.08
N ARG A 47 -3.72 9.86 -10.51
CA ARG A 47 -2.56 9.85 -11.43
C ARG A 47 -2.94 10.23 -12.84
N ALA A 48 -4.11 9.82 -13.34
CA ALA A 48 -4.60 10.27 -14.63
C ALA A 48 -4.81 11.79 -14.68
N LEU A 49 -5.20 12.41 -13.56
CA LEU A 49 -5.37 13.86 -13.43
C LEU A 49 -4.04 14.63 -13.31
N ARG A 50 -2.95 13.98 -12.89
CA ARG A 50 -1.65 14.65 -12.77
C ARG A 50 -1.04 14.80 -14.15
N ASP A 51 -0.91 16.05 -14.59
CA ASP A 51 -0.10 16.38 -15.75
C ASP A 51 1.39 16.08 -15.45
N ARG A 52 2.08 15.40 -16.36
CA ARG A 52 3.53 15.17 -16.26
C ARG A 52 4.23 16.00 -17.33
N PRO A 53 4.67 17.22 -17.01
CA PRO A 53 5.67 17.90 -17.82
C PRO A 53 7.06 17.49 -17.33
N GLU A 54 7.86 16.84 -18.17
CA GLU A 54 9.12 17.40 -18.72
C GLU A 54 10.09 16.38 -19.35
N ASP A 55 10.04 15.08 -19.05
CA ASP A 55 11.11 14.17 -19.54
C ASP A 55 10.72 12.82 -20.16
N GLU A 56 9.43 12.45 -20.30
CA GLU A 56 9.05 11.24 -21.04
C GLU A 56 7.80 11.44 -21.91
N GLN A 57 7.91 11.01 -23.17
CA GLN A 57 7.11 11.34 -24.35
C GLN A 57 5.59 11.07 -24.37
N ALA A 58 4.88 10.93 -23.25
CA ALA A 58 3.42 10.76 -23.31
C ALA A 58 2.69 11.37 -22.10
N GLY A 59 2.24 12.62 -22.26
CA GLY A 59 1.27 13.23 -21.35
C GLY A 59 -0.05 12.44 -21.26
N THR A 60 -0.93 12.83 -20.34
CA THR A 60 -2.25 12.23 -20.19
C THR A 60 -3.03 12.30 -21.50
N THR A 61 -3.56 11.16 -21.95
CA THR A 61 -4.35 11.06 -23.18
C THR A 61 -5.85 11.14 -22.88
N THR A 62 -6.66 11.41 -23.91
CA THR A 62 -8.13 11.33 -23.80
C THR A 62 -8.62 9.95 -23.38
N MET A 63 -7.91 8.89 -23.78
CA MET A 63 -8.21 7.52 -23.37
C MET A 63 -7.99 7.31 -21.87
N ASP A 64 -6.94 7.91 -21.30
CA ASP A 64 -6.67 7.84 -19.86
C ASP A 64 -7.78 8.52 -19.06
N LEU A 65 -8.24 9.69 -19.51
CA LEU A 65 -9.35 10.39 -18.87
C LEU A 65 -10.66 9.60 -18.99
N GLY A 66 -10.94 9.01 -20.16
CA GLY A 66 -12.10 8.14 -20.36
C GLY A 66 -12.08 6.93 -19.43
N ALA A 67 -10.93 6.26 -19.31
CA ALA A 67 -10.74 5.16 -18.38
C ALA A 67 -10.89 5.62 -16.91
N ALA A 68 -10.37 6.80 -16.56
CA ALA A 68 -10.50 7.37 -15.22
C ALA A 68 -11.96 7.67 -14.85
N PHE A 69 -12.78 8.15 -15.79
CA PHE A 69 -14.22 8.33 -15.55
C PHE A 69 -14.93 6.99 -15.28
N LEU A 70 -14.62 5.93 -16.04
CA LEU A 70 -15.19 4.60 -15.79
C LEU A 70 -14.81 4.06 -14.41
N VAL A 71 -13.54 4.19 -14.03
CA VAL A 71 -13.05 3.76 -12.71
C VAL A 71 -13.66 4.59 -11.58
N LEU A 72 -13.83 5.91 -11.76
CA LEU A 72 -14.51 6.76 -10.80
C LEU A 72 -15.99 6.39 -10.64
N SER A 73 -16.68 6.06 -11.74
CA SER A 73 -18.06 5.57 -11.70
C SER A 73 -18.18 4.24 -10.94
N ALA A 74 -17.21 3.34 -11.09
CA ALA A 74 -17.16 2.08 -10.34
C ALA A 74 -16.90 2.34 -8.84
N ALA A 75 -15.91 3.17 -8.50
CA ALA A 75 -15.63 3.54 -7.12
C ALA A 75 -16.84 4.19 -6.43
N ARG A 76 -17.63 5.00 -7.16
CA ARG A 76 -18.88 5.56 -6.64
C ARG A 76 -19.92 4.49 -6.35
N LEU A 77 -20.02 3.47 -7.19
CA LEU A 77 -20.92 2.35 -6.98
C LEU A 77 -20.53 1.53 -5.73
N ASP A 78 -19.23 1.37 -5.48
CA ASP A 78 -18.72 0.74 -4.25
C ASP A 78 -19.08 1.56 -3.00
N VAL A 79 -19.00 2.90 -3.08
CA VAL A 79 -19.46 3.79 -2.00
C VAL A 79 -20.96 3.68 -1.79
N ASP A 80 -21.76 3.65 -2.85
CA ASP A 80 -23.21 3.50 -2.77
C ASP A 80 -23.58 2.18 -2.05
N ARG A 81 -22.85 1.10 -2.32
CA ARG A 81 -23.02 -0.20 -1.62
C ARG A 81 -22.65 -0.14 -0.15
N LEU A 82 -21.50 0.45 0.17
CA LEU A 82 -21.07 0.61 1.55
C LEU A 82 -22.08 1.45 2.34
N GLU A 83 -22.59 2.52 1.71
CA GLU A 83 -23.60 3.37 2.31
C GLU A 83 -24.92 2.61 2.53
N ALA A 84 -25.39 1.82 1.56
CA ALA A 84 -26.56 0.96 1.73
C ALA A 84 -26.39 -0.03 2.89
N ALA A 85 -25.24 -0.71 2.97
CA ALA A 85 -24.94 -1.65 4.06
C ALA A 85 -24.87 -0.94 5.43
N LEU A 86 -24.36 0.30 5.50
CA LEU A 86 -24.38 1.10 6.73
C LEU A 86 -25.80 1.48 7.15
N PHE A 87 -26.67 1.84 6.20
CA PHE A 87 -28.09 2.07 6.47
C PHE A 87 -28.76 0.81 7.05
N GLU A 88 -28.59 -0.33 6.38
CA GLU A 88 -29.13 -1.61 6.84
C GLU A 88 -28.65 -1.92 8.26
N ARG A 89 -27.34 -1.79 8.51
CA ARG A 89 -26.77 -2.05 9.82
C ARG A 89 -27.26 -1.10 10.91
N ALA A 90 -27.46 0.18 10.59
CA ALA A 90 -28.01 1.15 11.53
C ALA A 90 -29.45 0.78 11.91
N LEU A 91 -30.29 0.41 10.93
CA LEU A 91 -31.66 -0.01 11.17
C LEU A 91 -31.74 -1.31 12.00
N GLU A 92 -30.84 -2.27 11.75
CA GLU A 92 -30.72 -3.50 12.57
C GLU A 92 -30.39 -3.22 14.03
N LEU A 93 -29.62 -2.18 14.30
CA LEU A 93 -29.26 -1.73 15.65
C LEU A 93 -30.37 -0.90 16.31
N GLY A 94 -31.51 -0.73 15.63
CA GLY A 94 -32.67 -0.02 16.14
C GLY A 94 -32.62 1.50 15.92
N LEU A 95 -31.70 2.01 15.09
CA LEU A 95 -31.77 3.40 14.67
C LEU A 95 -32.91 3.57 13.68
N ASP A 96 -33.72 4.61 13.85
CA ASP A 96 -34.74 4.96 12.86
C ASP A 96 -34.20 5.95 11.82
N TYR A 97 -35.02 6.23 10.79
CA TYR A 97 -34.62 7.16 9.73
C TYR A 97 -34.52 8.61 10.20
N GLU A 98 -35.15 9.00 11.30
CA GLU A 98 -35.03 10.36 11.85
C GLU A 98 -33.65 10.54 12.50
N GLN A 99 -33.21 9.54 13.26
CA GLN A 99 -31.88 9.50 13.86
C GLN A 99 -30.78 9.45 12.79
N VAL A 100 -30.96 8.64 11.75
CA VAL A 100 -30.01 8.60 10.62
C VAL A 100 -30.00 9.92 9.85
N ALA A 101 -31.16 10.55 9.64
CA ALA A 101 -31.24 11.86 9.02
C ALA A 101 -30.47 12.90 9.84
N ALA A 102 -30.63 12.91 11.16
CA ALA A 102 -29.91 13.81 12.05
C ALA A 102 -28.39 13.62 11.98
N VAL A 103 -27.90 12.37 11.98
CA VAL A 103 -26.46 12.06 11.88
C VAL A 103 -25.87 12.46 10.52
N LEU A 104 -26.63 12.29 9.43
CA LEU A 104 -26.21 12.62 8.07
C LEU A 104 -26.52 14.06 7.66
N GLU A 105 -27.00 14.89 8.61
CA GLU A 105 -27.43 16.27 8.37
C GLU A 105 -28.44 16.39 7.21
N LEU A 106 -29.34 15.40 7.09
CA LEU A 106 -30.41 15.39 6.11
C LEU A 106 -31.64 16.14 6.64
N PRO A 107 -32.45 16.77 5.76
CA PRO A 107 -33.60 17.57 6.19
C PRO A 107 -34.65 16.79 7.00
N ASP A 108 -34.91 15.54 6.63
CA ASP A 108 -35.95 14.71 7.23
C ASP A 108 -35.70 13.19 7.00
N ALA A 109 -36.48 12.37 7.71
CA ALA A 109 -36.46 10.92 7.60
C ALA A 109 -36.84 10.41 6.21
N ASP A 110 -37.72 11.12 5.50
CA ASP A 110 -38.11 10.74 4.14
C ASP A 110 -36.96 10.90 3.15
N THR A 111 -36.12 11.93 3.34
CA THR A 111 -34.90 12.14 2.57
C THR A 111 -33.88 11.03 2.84
N ALA A 112 -33.70 10.65 4.10
CA ALA A 112 -32.87 9.50 4.47
C ALA A 112 -33.39 8.19 3.85
N ARG A 113 -34.71 7.96 3.89
CA ARG A 113 -35.35 6.78 3.29
C ARG A 113 -35.22 6.75 1.77
N GLN A 114 -35.41 7.89 1.10
CA GLN A 114 -35.22 8.00 -0.35
C GLN A 114 -33.76 7.76 -0.75
N ARG A 115 -32.82 8.30 0.04
CA ARG A 115 -31.39 8.07 -0.13
C ARG A 115 -31.05 6.59 0.00
N HIS A 116 -31.47 5.95 1.09
CA HIS A 116 -31.28 4.51 1.30
C HIS A 116 -31.84 3.68 0.14
N ARG A 117 -33.10 3.91 -0.27
CA ARG A 117 -33.72 3.19 -1.42
C ARG A 117 -32.96 3.39 -2.74
N ARG A 118 -32.38 4.58 -2.95
CA ARG A 118 -31.56 4.85 -4.12
C ARG A 118 -30.24 4.07 -4.07
N MET A 119 -29.58 4.05 -2.92
CA MET A 119 -28.33 3.32 -2.73
C MET A 119 -28.55 1.81 -2.84
N ALA A 120 -29.58 1.26 -2.20
CA ALA A 120 -29.93 -0.17 -2.24
C ALA A 120 -30.15 -0.68 -3.68
N ARG A 121 -30.93 0.07 -4.49
CA ARG A 121 -31.12 -0.29 -5.91
C ARG A 121 -29.83 -0.30 -6.71
N ARG A 122 -28.91 0.61 -6.41
CA ARG A 122 -27.61 0.67 -7.07
C ARG A 122 -26.69 -0.43 -6.55
N ALA A 123 -26.81 -0.80 -5.28
CA ALA A 123 -25.98 -1.83 -4.67
C ALA A 123 -26.16 -3.20 -5.34
N GLU A 124 -27.38 -3.50 -5.82
CA GLU A 124 -27.73 -4.72 -6.56
C GLU A 124 -27.10 -4.80 -7.97
N ALA A 125 -26.55 -3.71 -8.49
CA ALA A 125 -25.95 -3.69 -9.82
C ALA A 125 -24.72 -4.60 -9.90
N PRO A 126 -24.49 -5.31 -11.03
CA PRO A 126 -23.28 -6.10 -11.21
C PRO A 126 -22.03 -5.20 -11.23
N THR A 127 -20.96 -5.68 -10.60
CA THR A 127 -19.66 -4.98 -10.55
C THR A 127 -18.53 -5.94 -10.81
N ASP A 128 -17.48 -5.43 -11.44
CA ASP A 128 -16.15 -6.03 -11.35
C ASP A 128 -15.62 -5.73 -9.94
N GLU A 129 -15.81 -6.67 -9.01
CA GLU A 129 -15.23 -6.52 -7.67
C GLU A 129 -13.71 -6.55 -7.78
N ARG A 130 -13.04 -5.54 -7.21
CA ARG A 130 -11.58 -5.53 -7.19
C ARG A 130 -11.11 -6.75 -6.40
N PRO A 131 -10.21 -7.59 -6.96
CA PRO A 131 -9.66 -8.69 -6.20
C PRO A 131 -9.02 -8.14 -4.91
N PRO A 132 -9.23 -8.81 -3.76
CA PRO A 132 -8.58 -8.40 -2.53
C PRO A 132 -7.07 -8.41 -2.74
N PRO A 133 -6.31 -7.54 -2.04
CA PRO A 133 -4.86 -7.63 -2.06
C PRO A 133 -4.45 -9.05 -1.65
N PRO A 134 -3.35 -9.60 -2.20
CA PRO A 134 -2.93 -10.96 -1.89
C PRO A 134 -2.71 -11.09 -0.38
N ALA A 135 -3.64 -11.72 0.33
CA ALA A 135 -3.66 -11.77 1.79
C ALA A 135 -2.58 -12.73 2.30
N GLY A 136 -1.62 -12.18 3.06
CA GLY A 136 -0.70 -12.98 3.85
C GLY A 136 0.56 -12.21 4.30
N PRO A 137 1.01 -12.36 5.56
CA PRO A 137 2.31 -11.84 5.97
C PRO A 137 3.48 -12.48 5.20
N GLY A 138 3.23 -13.59 4.50
CA GLY A 138 4.16 -14.21 3.55
C GLY A 138 4.16 -13.56 2.16
N SER A 139 3.00 -13.17 1.62
CA SER A 139 2.90 -12.50 0.31
C SER A 139 3.52 -11.11 0.36
N GLU A 140 3.24 -10.33 1.39
CA GLU A 140 3.86 -9.01 1.57
C GLU A 140 5.38 -9.08 1.75
N ARG A 141 5.87 -10.07 2.52
CA ARG A 141 7.31 -10.28 2.69
C ARG A 141 7.97 -10.69 1.38
N ARG A 142 7.29 -11.53 0.58
CA ARG A 142 7.76 -11.94 -0.75
C ARG A 142 7.83 -10.75 -1.69
N VAL A 143 6.75 -9.98 -1.80
CA VAL A 143 6.66 -8.75 -2.62
C VAL A 143 7.71 -7.73 -2.18
N ARG A 144 7.89 -7.50 -0.87
CA ARG A 144 8.97 -6.63 -0.35
C ARG A 144 10.35 -7.17 -0.70
N GLY A 145 10.56 -8.48 -0.62
CA GLY A 145 11.83 -9.14 -0.97
C GLY A 145 12.15 -9.01 -2.46
N GLU A 146 11.16 -9.20 -3.32
CA GLU A 146 11.28 -9.05 -4.77
C GLU A 146 11.49 -7.60 -5.18
N LEU A 147 10.78 -6.65 -4.57
CA LEU A 147 11.02 -5.22 -4.77
C LEU A 147 12.42 -4.80 -4.30
N ALA A 148 12.92 -5.37 -3.19
CA ALA A 148 14.28 -5.12 -2.74
C ALA A 148 15.32 -5.66 -3.74
N ARG A 149 15.07 -6.84 -4.34
CA ARG A 149 15.91 -7.39 -5.41
C ARG A 149 15.87 -6.52 -6.66
N HIS A 150 14.69 -6.15 -7.14
CA HIS A 150 14.53 -5.26 -8.30
C HIS A 150 15.29 -3.94 -8.12
N ARG A 151 15.14 -3.29 -6.96
CA ARG A 151 15.89 -2.06 -6.64
C ARG A 151 17.40 -2.29 -6.57
N ALA A 152 17.83 -3.45 -6.08
CA ALA A 152 19.25 -3.81 -6.08
C ALA A 152 19.78 -4.00 -7.51
N ASP A 153 19.01 -4.62 -8.38
CA ASP A 153 19.36 -4.82 -9.79
C ASP A 153 19.44 -3.49 -10.54
N GLU A 154 18.44 -2.61 -10.40
CA GLU A 154 18.47 -1.25 -10.95
C GLU A 154 19.66 -0.43 -10.42
N ALA A 155 19.97 -0.55 -9.12
CA ALA A 155 21.14 0.12 -8.54
C ALA A 155 22.45 -0.43 -9.13
N ALA A 156 22.54 -1.74 -9.35
CA ALA A 156 23.69 -2.38 -9.97
C ALA A 156 23.85 -1.95 -11.44
N GLU A 157 22.76 -1.85 -12.20
CA GLU A 157 22.78 -1.35 -13.57
C GLU A 157 23.23 0.11 -13.65
N ARG A 158 22.70 0.98 -12.77
CA ARG A 158 23.14 2.38 -12.67
C ARG A 158 24.62 2.48 -12.31
N ALA A 159 25.11 1.65 -11.39
CA ALA A 159 26.53 1.60 -11.03
C ALA A 159 27.41 1.17 -12.20
N ARG A 160 27.00 0.13 -12.96
CA ARG A 160 27.69 -0.31 -14.19
C ARG A 160 27.71 0.78 -15.25
N ALA A 161 26.59 1.49 -15.45
CA ALA A 161 26.50 2.60 -16.39
C ALA A 161 27.41 3.77 -16.00
N ALA A 162 27.45 4.13 -14.72
CA ALA A 162 28.37 5.14 -14.19
C ALA A 162 29.85 4.72 -14.37
N GLY A 163 30.18 3.45 -14.13
CA GLY A 163 31.51 2.90 -14.36
C GLY A 163 31.96 2.94 -15.82
N ARG A 164 31.05 2.70 -16.77
CA ARG A 164 31.32 2.88 -18.22
C ARG A 164 31.65 4.34 -18.54
N ARG A 165 30.77 5.27 -18.15
CA ARG A 165 30.99 6.72 -18.35
C ARG A 165 32.32 7.19 -17.77
N ARG A 166 32.68 6.72 -16.57
CA ARG A 166 33.96 7.07 -15.95
C ARG A 166 35.15 6.58 -16.79
N ARG A 167 35.12 5.35 -17.29
CA ARG A 167 36.18 4.81 -18.15
C ARG A 167 36.33 5.61 -19.45
N ASP A 168 35.21 5.96 -20.07
CA ASP A 168 35.18 6.75 -21.30
C ASP A 168 35.80 8.15 -21.06
N LEU A 169 35.52 8.77 -19.91
CA LEU A 169 36.11 10.06 -19.53
C LEU A 169 37.61 9.96 -19.20
N THR A 170 38.05 8.90 -18.51
CA THR A 170 39.48 8.71 -18.17
C THR A 170 40.35 8.27 -19.35
N GLY A 171 39.75 7.78 -20.44
CA GLY A 171 40.45 7.45 -21.68
C GLY A 171 40.72 8.66 -22.58
N SER A 172 40.17 9.83 -22.23
CA SER A 172 40.41 11.08 -22.96
C SER A 172 41.63 11.80 -22.37
N PRO A 173 42.72 12.02 -23.15
CA PRO A 173 44.00 12.50 -22.64
C PRO A 173 44.04 13.98 -22.21
N ASP A 174 42.91 14.69 -22.15
CA ASP A 174 42.87 16.16 -22.08
C ASP A 174 41.97 16.74 -20.96
N VAL A 175 41.67 15.98 -19.91
CA VAL A 175 40.88 16.49 -18.77
C VAL A 175 41.81 17.04 -17.67
N PRO A 176 41.79 18.36 -17.37
CA PRO A 176 42.56 18.91 -16.27
C PRO A 176 42.08 18.33 -14.92
N PRO A 177 43.00 18.07 -13.97
CA PRO A 177 42.64 17.49 -12.68
C PRO A 177 41.75 18.46 -11.91
N ALA A 178 40.54 18.02 -11.55
CA ALA A 178 39.66 18.76 -10.66
C ALA A 178 40.25 18.76 -9.24
N GLU A 179 40.73 19.93 -8.79
CA GLU A 179 41.43 20.16 -7.51
C GLU A 179 40.55 20.00 -6.24
N THR A 180 39.34 19.45 -6.33
CA THR A 180 38.42 19.30 -5.19
C THR A 180 37.80 17.91 -5.07
N ALA A 181 38.42 16.88 -5.66
CA ALA A 181 37.97 15.51 -5.45
C ALA A 181 38.34 15.04 -4.03
N GLU A 182 37.34 14.90 -3.15
CA GLU A 182 37.44 14.14 -1.90
C GLU A 182 38.21 12.84 -2.15
N THR A 183 39.20 12.56 -1.31
CA THR A 183 40.08 11.43 -1.55
C THR A 183 39.29 10.11 -1.46
N PRO A 184 39.66 9.07 -2.22
CA PRO A 184 39.04 7.74 -2.11
C PRO A 184 39.04 7.18 -0.67
N ALA A 185 39.96 7.63 0.18
CA ALA A 185 40.01 7.28 1.60
C ALA A 185 38.86 7.93 2.40
N GLU A 186 38.59 9.22 2.20
CA GLU A 186 37.50 9.96 2.88
C GLU A 186 36.12 9.43 2.48
N THR A 187 35.96 9.02 1.22
CA THR A 187 34.72 8.38 0.75
C THR A 187 34.52 6.99 1.35
N ALA A 188 35.59 6.18 1.49
CA ALA A 188 35.53 4.87 2.13
C ALA A 188 35.21 4.95 3.64
N GLU A 189 35.82 5.89 4.35
CA GLU A 189 35.54 6.13 5.77
C GLU A 189 34.09 6.58 5.99
N THR A 190 33.60 7.49 5.15
CA THR A 190 32.21 7.96 5.19
C THR A 190 31.22 6.83 4.88
N ALA A 191 31.54 5.95 3.92
CA ALA A 191 30.74 4.76 3.65
C ALA A 191 30.72 3.78 4.84
N ALA A 192 31.86 3.56 5.50
CA ALA A 192 31.95 2.71 6.69
C ALA A 192 31.11 3.26 7.86
N ARG A 193 31.19 4.58 8.11
CA ARG A 193 30.36 5.26 9.13
C ARG A 193 28.87 5.10 8.84
N ARG A 194 28.44 5.30 7.59
CA ARG A 194 27.03 5.11 7.18
C ARG A 194 26.57 3.66 7.35
N ALA A 195 27.43 2.69 7.04
CA ALA A 195 27.14 1.27 7.24
C ALA A 195 26.98 0.92 8.73
N ALA A 196 27.84 1.46 9.61
CA ALA A 196 27.72 1.29 11.06
C ALA A 196 26.41 1.89 11.59
N GLN A 197 26.09 3.13 11.21
CA GLN A 197 24.82 3.78 11.58
C GLN A 197 23.58 3.03 11.06
N ALA A 198 23.68 2.39 9.88
CA ALA A 198 22.59 1.57 9.36
C ALA A 198 22.40 0.29 10.19
N LYS A 199 23.48 -0.34 10.65
CA LYS A 199 23.42 -1.49 11.57
C LYS A 199 22.78 -1.11 12.90
N GLU A 200 23.20 0.01 13.50
CA GLU A 200 22.62 0.51 14.75
C GLU A 200 21.12 0.79 14.64
N ARG A 201 20.69 1.48 13.56
CA ARG A 201 19.27 1.74 13.31
C ARG A 201 18.47 0.44 13.13
N THR A 202 19.05 -0.56 12.48
CA THR A 202 18.42 -1.87 12.31
C THR A 202 18.26 -2.59 13.65
N ALA A 203 19.30 -2.60 14.49
CA ALA A 203 19.24 -3.18 15.82
C ALA A 203 18.20 -2.48 16.71
N ALA A 204 18.16 -1.14 16.68
CA ALA A 204 17.17 -0.35 17.40
C ALA A 204 15.73 -0.68 16.96
N ALA A 205 15.49 -0.82 15.65
CA ALA A 205 14.18 -1.20 15.12
C ALA A 205 13.75 -2.60 15.59
N ARG A 206 14.68 -3.57 15.64
CA ARG A 206 14.41 -4.92 16.15
C ARG A 206 14.11 -4.95 17.65
N LEU A 207 14.76 -4.11 18.45
CA LEU A 207 14.43 -3.96 19.86
C LEU A 207 13.05 -3.32 20.06
N ALA A 208 12.66 -2.36 19.22
CA ALA A 208 11.32 -1.78 19.24
C ALA A 208 10.24 -2.82 18.87
N GLU A 209 10.51 -3.66 17.86
CA GLU A 209 9.65 -4.79 17.47
C GLU A 209 9.45 -5.77 18.64
N ALA A 210 10.53 -6.12 19.35
CA ALA A 210 10.44 -6.99 20.54
C ALA A 210 9.53 -6.40 21.63
N ARG A 211 9.67 -5.11 21.92
CA ARG A 211 8.80 -4.41 22.91
C ARG A 211 7.34 -4.44 22.50
N ALA A 212 7.03 -4.20 21.23
CA ALA A 212 5.65 -4.26 20.75
C ALA A 212 5.01 -5.64 20.92
N HIS A 213 5.79 -6.72 20.75
CA HIS A 213 5.34 -8.08 21.05
C HIS A 213 5.14 -8.31 22.55
N GLU A 214 6.01 -7.79 23.41
CA GLU A 214 5.85 -7.87 24.87
C GLU A 214 4.58 -7.14 25.34
N ASP A 215 4.29 -5.96 24.79
CA ASP A 215 3.05 -5.22 25.08
C ASP A 215 1.81 -6.01 24.60
N ALA A 216 1.91 -6.76 23.50
CA ALA A 216 0.84 -7.64 23.05
C ALA A 216 0.62 -8.84 24.00
N VAL A 217 1.70 -9.43 24.53
CA VAL A 217 1.62 -10.46 25.58
C VAL A 217 0.87 -9.93 26.80
N GLN A 218 1.23 -8.73 27.29
CA GLN A 218 0.56 -8.11 28.43
C GLN A 218 -0.94 -7.90 28.20
N ARG A 219 -1.34 -7.51 26.99
CA ARG A 219 -2.76 -7.35 26.63
C ARG A 219 -3.51 -8.68 26.66
N HIS A 220 -2.93 -9.76 26.17
CA HIS A 220 -3.55 -11.09 26.24
C HIS A 220 -3.64 -11.61 27.68
N GLU A 221 -2.62 -11.38 28.50
CA GLU A 221 -2.64 -11.74 29.92
C GLU A 221 -3.70 -10.94 30.69
N ALA A 222 -3.86 -9.65 30.39
CA ALA A 222 -4.91 -8.82 30.97
C ALA A 222 -6.32 -9.29 30.56
N ALA A 223 -6.51 -9.67 29.28
CA ALA A 223 -7.79 -10.24 28.81
C ALA A 223 -8.14 -11.55 29.53
N LEU A 224 -7.14 -12.43 29.76
CA LEU A 224 -7.32 -13.65 30.55
C LEU A 224 -7.75 -13.36 31.99
N GLN A 225 -7.13 -12.38 32.65
CA GLN A 225 -7.50 -11.97 34.01
C GLN A 225 -8.91 -11.36 34.08
N ALA A 226 -9.32 -10.66 33.03
CA ALA A 226 -10.65 -10.06 32.92
C ALA A 226 -11.75 -11.06 32.49
N GLY A 227 -11.39 -12.31 32.16
CA GLY A 227 -12.34 -13.30 31.65
C GLY A 227 -12.93 -12.93 30.28
N GLN A 228 -12.19 -12.18 29.47
CA GLN A 228 -12.63 -11.74 28.14
C GLN A 228 -12.19 -12.76 27.09
N GLY A 229 -13.15 -13.23 26.27
CA GLY A 229 -12.86 -14.08 25.12
C GLY A 229 -12.52 -15.53 25.45
N ASP A 230 -11.95 -16.23 24.48
CA ASP A 230 -11.48 -17.61 24.62
C ASP A 230 -10.10 -17.65 25.30
N ALA A 231 -10.04 -18.31 26.46
CA ALA A 231 -8.83 -18.39 27.26
C ALA A 231 -7.72 -19.25 26.64
N ASP A 232 -8.06 -20.27 25.84
CA ASP A 232 -7.07 -21.09 25.13
C ASP A 232 -6.44 -20.28 23.98
N GLU A 233 -7.26 -19.52 23.26
CA GLU A 233 -6.78 -18.65 22.17
C GLU A 233 -5.86 -17.54 22.70
N HIS A 234 -6.23 -16.85 23.78
CA HIS A 234 -5.37 -15.83 24.39
C HIS A 234 -4.04 -16.41 24.89
N ARG A 235 -4.03 -17.63 25.43
CA ARG A 235 -2.79 -18.32 25.83
C ARG A 235 -1.90 -18.64 24.63
N ARG A 236 -2.49 -19.14 23.54
CA ARG A 236 -1.76 -19.44 22.29
C ARG A 236 -1.11 -18.19 21.71
N LEU A 237 -1.89 -17.12 21.53
CA LEU A 237 -1.42 -15.86 20.96
C LEU A 237 -0.34 -15.18 21.83
N ALA A 238 -0.47 -15.28 23.16
CA ALA A 238 0.58 -14.82 24.07
C ALA A 238 1.90 -15.57 23.86
N GLU A 239 1.88 -16.89 23.68
CA GLU A 239 3.12 -17.65 23.42
C GLU A 239 3.74 -17.31 22.06
N GLU A 240 2.93 -17.18 21.00
CA GLU A 240 3.39 -16.74 19.68
C GLU A 240 4.09 -15.37 19.75
N HIS A 241 3.55 -14.42 20.52
CA HIS A 241 4.20 -13.13 20.74
C HIS A 241 5.49 -13.23 21.58
N ARG A 242 5.55 -14.13 22.57
CA ARG A 242 6.81 -14.38 23.31
C ARG A 242 7.90 -14.93 22.40
N GLU A 243 7.57 -15.86 21.52
CA GLU A 243 8.50 -16.40 20.51
C GLU A 243 8.98 -15.31 19.55
N ALA A 244 8.07 -14.49 19.03
CA ALA A 244 8.41 -13.38 18.14
C ALA A 244 9.32 -12.34 18.82
N ALA A 245 9.06 -11.99 20.09
CA ALA A 245 9.92 -11.10 20.87
C ALA A 245 11.33 -11.69 21.05
N ARG A 246 11.44 -12.99 21.35
CA ARG A 246 12.73 -13.71 21.45
C ARG A 246 13.51 -13.65 20.12
N ALA A 247 12.83 -13.92 19.01
CA ALA A 247 13.44 -13.88 17.67
C ALA A 247 13.92 -12.48 17.29
N ALA A 248 13.13 -11.44 17.58
CA ALA A 248 13.49 -10.05 17.32
C ALA A 248 14.73 -9.61 18.14
N ARG A 249 14.82 -9.99 19.41
CA ARG A 249 16.00 -9.74 20.26
C ARG A 249 17.25 -10.48 19.75
N ALA A 250 17.11 -11.73 19.34
CA ALA A 250 18.22 -12.51 18.76
C ALA A 250 18.75 -11.85 17.47
N ALA A 251 17.85 -11.40 16.60
CA ALA A 251 18.20 -10.66 15.39
C ALA A 251 18.87 -9.30 15.69
N ALA A 252 18.44 -8.60 16.74
CA ALA A 252 19.07 -7.36 17.19
C ALA A 252 20.51 -7.58 17.70
N ALA A 253 20.77 -8.71 18.35
CA ALA A 253 22.08 -9.10 18.85
C ALA A 253 23.05 -9.57 17.75
N GLY A 254 22.61 -9.63 16.49
CA GLY A 254 23.42 -10.16 15.39
C GLY A 254 23.55 -11.68 15.38
N GLY A 255 22.77 -12.40 16.21
CA GLY A 255 22.68 -13.85 16.16
C GLY A 255 21.84 -14.28 14.96
N ALA A 256 22.42 -15.07 14.07
CA ALA A 256 21.61 -15.84 13.13
C ALA A 256 20.64 -16.72 13.95
N PRO A 257 19.34 -16.80 13.57
CA PRO A 257 18.41 -17.65 14.29
C PRO A 257 18.93 -19.10 14.27
N LEU A 258 19.06 -19.70 15.45
CA LEU A 258 19.31 -21.14 15.57
C LEU A 258 18.09 -21.89 15.02
N PRO A 259 18.29 -22.89 14.14
CA PRO A 259 17.21 -23.67 13.54
C PRO A 259 16.45 -24.52 14.57
#